data_AF-A0A7Y5I248-F1
#
_entry.id   AF-A0A7Y5I248-F1
#
_cell.length_a   1.000
_cell.length_b   1.000
_cell.length_c   1.000
_cell.angle_alpha   90.00
_cell.angle_beta   90.00
_cell.angle_gamma   90.00
#
_symmetry.space_group_name_H-M   'P 1'
#
loop_
_entity.id
_entity.type
_entity.pdbx_description
1 polymer ?
#
loop_
_entity_poly.entity_id
_entity_poly.type
_entity_poly.pdbx_seq_one_letter_code
_entity_poly.pdbx_strand_id
1 'polypeptide(L)'
;MSASFASALGAAHDAAAAQHYPQGALYVVATPIGNLADITLRALHVLQLADTLACEDTRHTQSLLRAYGIDKGGTQLLAVHQHNEQEAAQAVLVRLQQGQRVAYVSDAGTPGVSDPGARLRS
;
A
#
# COMPACT_ATOMS: atom_id res chain seq x y z
N MET A 1 16.23 -16.73 13.95
CA MET A 1 16.84 -15.42 13.62
C MET A 1 15.82 -14.64 12.81
N SER A 2 15.24 -13.58 13.36
CA SER A 2 14.44 -12.65 12.55
C SER A 2 15.42 -11.88 11.66
N ALA A 3 15.30 -12.01 10.34
CA ALA A 3 16.06 -11.16 9.44
C ALA A 3 15.63 -9.71 9.70
N SER A 4 16.58 -8.84 10.05
CA SER A 4 16.29 -7.42 10.22
C SER A 4 16.21 -6.79 8.83
N PHE A 5 15.00 -6.43 8.39
CA PHE A 5 14.78 -5.68 7.16
C PHE A 5 14.98 -4.16 7.34
N ALA A 6 15.52 -3.71 8.47
CA ALA A 6 15.77 -2.29 8.73
C ALA A 6 16.70 -1.65 7.67
N SER A 7 17.71 -2.39 7.20
CA SER A 7 18.58 -1.92 6.11
C SER A 7 17.84 -1.79 4.78
N ALA A 8 16.83 -2.62 4.53
CA ALA A 8 15.99 -2.54 3.34
C ALA A 8 15.14 -1.26 3.32
N LEU A 9 14.67 -0.79 4.49
CA LEU A 9 13.95 0.49 4.58
C LEU A 9 14.85 1.69 4.28
N GLY A 10 16.10 1.65 4.77
CA GLY A 10 17.11 2.66 4.41
C GLY A 10 17.39 2.68 2.90
N ALA A 11 17.64 1.51 2.31
CA ALA A 11 17.84 1.38 0.88
C ALA A 11 16.60 1.81 0.07
N ALA A 12 15.40 1.54 0.59
CA ALA A 12 14.15 1.97 -0.03
C ALA A 12 14.02 3.50 -0.07
N HIS A 13 14.35 4.17 1.04
CA HIS A 13 14.42 5.61 1.10
C HIS A 13 15.44 6.16 0.10
N ASP A 14 16.69 5.66 0.13
CA ASP A 14 17.76 6.18 -0.74
C ASP A 14 17.46 5.99 -2.23
N ALA A 15 16.85 4.88 -2.60
CA ALA A 15 16.52 4.58 -4.00
C ALA A 15 15.29 5.34 -4.53
N ALA A 16 14.34 5.69 -3.66
CA ALA A 16 13.01 6.11 -4.08
C ALA A 16 12.61 7.53 -3.62
N ALA A 17 13.19 8.07 -2.54
CA ALA A 17 12.74 9.33 -1.93
C ALA A 17 12.82 10.56 -2.85
N ALA A 18 13.70 10.55 -3.85
CA ALA A 18 13.82 11.63 -4.83
C ALA A 18 12.69 11.64 -5.89
N GLN A 19 11.88 10.58 -5.97
CA GLN A 19 10.76 10.51 -6.90
C GLN A 19 9.61 11.43 -6.45
N HIS A 20 8.72 11.76 -7.40
CA HIS A 20 7.56 12.59 -7.10
C HIS A 20 6.41 11.76 -6.51
N TYR A 21 6.03 12.06 -5.27
CA TYR A 21 4.91 11.43 -4.55
C TYR A 21 3.85 12.45 -4.15
N PRO A 22 2.98 12.87 -5.09
CA PRO A 22 1.95 13.87 -4.81
C PRO A 22 1.01 13.40 -3.70
N GLN A 23 0.47 14.39 -2.99
CA GLN A 23 -0.65 14.21 -2.08
C GLN A 23 -1.94 13.91 -2.87
N GLY A 24 -2.91 13.26 -2.23
CA GLY A 24 -4.18 12.89 -2.89
C GLY A 24 -4.03 11.84 -4.00
N ALA A 25 -2.93 11.06 -3.98
CA ALA A 25 -2.63 10.05 -4.99
C ALA A 25 -2.87 8.63 -4.48
N LEU A 26 -3.36 7.78 -5.40
CA LEU A 26 -3.53 6.35 -5.20
C LEU A 26 -2.32 5.61 -5.75
N TYR A 27 -1.67 4.81 -4.91
CA TYR A 27 -0.54 3.96 -5.29
C TYR A 27 -0.96 2.50 -5.27
N VAL A 28 -0.85 1.80 -6.40
CA VAL A 28 -1.09 0.35 -6.44
C VAL A 28 0.22 -0.37 -6.13
N VAL A 29 0.20 -1.19 -5.09
CA VAL A 29 1.35 -1.93 -4.57
C VAL A 29 1.01 -3.42 -4.55
N ALA A 30 1.74 -4.20 -5.34
CA ALA A 30 1.63 -5.66 -5.30
C ALA A 30 2.41 -6.23 -4.11
N THR A 31 1.82 -7.20 -3.40
CA THR A 31 2.51 -7.96 -2.36
C THR A 31 3.21 -9.19 -2.95
N PRO A 32 4.32 -9.65 -2.34
CA PRO A 32 4.95 -10.91 -2.73
C PRO A 32 4.04 -12.13 -2.50
N ILE A 33 4.08 -13.12 -3.40
CA ILE A 33 3.29 -14.37 -3.31
C ILE A 33 3.80 -15.34 -2.23
N GLY A 34 4.93 -15.04 -1.58
CA GLY A 34 5.41 -15.87 -0.47
C GLY A 34 6.82 -15.56 0.02
N ASN A 35 7.68 -15.00 -0.83
CA ASN A 35 9.01 -14.57 -0.42
C ASN A 35 9.03 -13.06 -0.18
N LEU A 36 9.22 -12.65 1.07
CA LEU A 36 9.28 -11.23 1.44
C LEU A 36 10.28 -10.46 0.57
N ALA A 37 11.43 -11.06 0.25
CA ALA A 37 12.50 -10.42 -0.52
C ALA A 37 12.12 -10.02 -1.95
N ASP A 38 10.97 -10.48 -2.48
CA ASP A 38 10.50 -10.11 -3.82
C ASP A 38 9.84 -8.71 -3.83
N ILE A 39 9.63 -8.10 -2.66
CA ILE A 39 9.10 -6.73 -2.59
C ILE A 39 10.10 -5.74 -3.19
N THR A 40 9.59 -4.76 -3.94
CA THR A 40 10.45 -3.72 -4.50
C THR A 40 10.79 -2.64 -3.46
N LEU A 41 11.97 -2.03 -3.60
CA LEU A 41 12.36 -0.86 -2.80
C LEU A 41 11.34 0.29 -2.88
N ARG A 42 10.77 0.53 -4.07
CA ARG A 42 9.73 1.54 -4.27
C ARG A 42 8.44 1.18 -3.50
N ALA A 43 8.03 -0.09 -3.49
CA ALA A 43 6.87 -0.54 -2.74
C ALA A 43 7.07 -0.29 -1.23
N LEU A 44 8.23 -0.64 -0.67
CA LEU A 44 8.55 -0.36 0.73
C LEU A 44 8.47 1.13 1.05
N HIS A 45 9.06 1.97 0.20
CA HIS A 45 9.02 3.42 0.40
C HIS A 45 7.59 3.97 0.37
N VAL A 46 6.77 3.54 -0.60
CA VAL A 46 5.35 3.92 -0.70
C VAL A 46 4.55 3.47 0.51
N LEU A 47 4.76 2.24 1.00
CA LEU A 47 4.08 1.72 2.20
C LEU A 47 4.43 2.53 3.45
N GLN A 48 5.67 3.01 3.57
CA GLN A 48 6.04 3.94 4.65
C GLN A 48 5.36 5.30 4.48
N LEU A 49 5.35 5.84 3.26
CA LEU A 49 4.87 7.18 2.95
C LEU A 49 3.34 7.34 2.99
N ALA A 50 2.59 6.29 2.68
CA ALA A 50 1.13 6.35 2.56
C ALA A 50 0.45 6.61 3.90
N ASP A 51 -0.57 7.49 3.90
CA ASP A 51 -1.35 7.81 5.09
C ASP A 51 -2.33 6.69 5.43
N THR A 52 -2.91 6.07 4.39
CA THR A 52 -3.82 4.92 4.47
C THR A 52 -3.37 3.80 3.55
N LEU A 53 -3.48 2.56 4.02
CA LEU A 53 -3.31 1.34 3.23
C LEU A 53 -4.68 0.66 3.03
N ALA A 54 -5.17 0.67 1.80
CA ALA A 54 -6.35 -0.10 1.41
C ALA A 54 -5.93 -1.52 1.05
N CYS A 55 -6.39 -2.53 1.78
CA CYS A 55 -5.85 -3.90 1.71
C CYS A 55 -6.98 -4.92 1.52
N GLU A 56 -6.74 -5.95 0.71
CA GLU A 56 -7.70 -7.06 0.53
C GLU A 56 -7.77 -7.96 1.78
N ASP A 57 -6.62 -8.36 2.32
CA ASP A 57 -6.49 -8.98 3.65
C ASP A 57 -5.62 -8.11 4.57
N THR A 58 -6.26 -7.51 5.57
CA THR A 58 -5.60 -6.64 6.56
C THR A 58 -4.65 -7.41 7.49
N ARG A 59 -4.90 -8.71 7.72
CA ARG A 59 -4.04 -9.56 8.56
C ARG A 59 -2.76 -9.93 7.81
N HIS A 60 -2.90 -10.27 6.53
CA HIS A 60 -1.75 -10.52 5.66
C HIS A 60 -0.87 -9.27 5.57
N THR A 61 -1.49 -8.13 5.25
CA THR A 61 -0.78 -6.86 5.13
C THR A 61 -0.13 -6.45 6.45
N GLN A 62 -0.81 -6.61 7.59
CA GLN A 62 -0.22 -6.30 8.90
C GLN A 62 0.99 -7.20 9.20
N SER A 63 0.96 -8.47 8.80
CA SER A 63 2.09 -9.39 8.96
C SER A 63 3.28 -8.99 8.08
N LEU A 64 3.01 -8.60 6.83
CA LEU A 64 4.02 -8.05 5.91
C LEU A 64 4.68 -6.80 6.50
N LEU A 65 3.89 -5.82 6.93
CA LEU A 65 4.39 -4.58 7.51
C LEU A 65 5.25 -4.83 8.76
N ARG A 66 4.81 -5.73 9.65
CA ARG A 66 5.58 -6.15 10.84
C ARG A 66 6.91 -6.79 10.48
N ALA A 67 6.95 -7.64 9.45
CA ALA A 67 8.20 -8.25 9.01
C ALA A 67 9.21 -7.19 8.54
N TYR A 68 8.72 -6.12 7.89
CA TYR A 68 9.54 -4.99 7.45
C TYR A 68 9.83 -3.94 8.54
N GLY A 69 9.23 -4.04 9.72
CA GLY A 69 9.33 -3.03 10.77
C GLY A 69 8.58 -1.73 10.44
N ILE A 70 7.58 -1.79 9.55
CA ILE A 70 6.71 -0.66 9.23
C ILE A 70 5.53 -0.71 10.22
N ASP A 71 5.37 0.34 11.04
CA ASP A 71 4.23 0.48 11.92
C ASP A 71 3.12 1.30 11.24
N LYS A 72 1.95 0.69 11.09
CA LYS A 72 0.72 1.34 10.64
C LYS A 72 -0.38 0.98 11.62
N GLY A 73 -0.96 2.00 12.24
CA GLY A 73 -2.05 1.82 13.17
C GLY A 73 -3.28 1.21 12.50
N GLY A 74 -4.15 0.57 13.27
CA GLY A 74 -5.38 -0.05 12.74
C GLY A 74 -6.30 0.94 12.01
N THR A 75 -6.27 2.22 12.38
CA THR A 75 -7.02 3.30 11.72
C THR A 75 -6.49 3.67 10.33
N GLN A 76 -5.25 3.26 10.01
CA GLN A 76 -4.60 3.47 8.72
C GLN A 76 -4.80 2.28 7.78
N LEU A 77 -5.36 1.16 8.25
CA LEU A 77 -5.72 0.02 7.42
C LEU A 77 -7.20 0.10 7.04
N LEU A 78 -7.47 0.19 5.75
CA LEU A 78 -8.82 0.12 5.19
C LEU A 78 -9.01 -1.25 4.55
N ALA A 79 -9.96 -2.04 5.02
CA ALA A 79 -10.25 -3.34 4.41
C ALA A 79 -11.08 -3.16 3.14
N VAL A 80 -10.65 -3.81 2.05
CA VAL A 80 -11.35 -3.87 0.76
C VAL A 80 -11.76 -5.32 0.53
N HIS A 81 -13.03 -5.64 0.75
CA HIS A 81 -13.60 -6.96 0.52
C HIS A 81 -14.48 -6.93 -0.73
N GLN A 82 -14.62 -8.08 -1.41
CA GLN A 82 -15.44 -8.16 -2.64
C GLN A 82 -16.90 -7.72 -2.42
N HIS A 83 -17.46 -7.96 -1.23
CA HIS A 83 -18.83 -7.56 -0.91
C HIS A 83 -18.99 -6.07 -0.61
N ASN A 84 -17.91 -5.33 -0.36
CA ASN A 84 -17.94 -3.91 0.01
C ASN A 84 -17.05 -3.02 -0.88
N GLU A 85 -16.68 -3.51 -2.07
CA GLU A 85 -15.74 -2.84 -2.97
C GLU A 85 -16.18 -1.40 -3.31
N GLN A 86 -17.48 -1.18 -3.53
CA GLN A 86 -18.02 0.16 -3.83
C GLN A 86 -17.88 1.12 -2.63
N GLU A 87 -18.20 0.66 -1.42
CA GLU A 87 -18.07 1.47 -0.20
C GLU A 87 -16.61 1.77 0.10
N ALA A 88 -15.74 0.77 -0.06
CA ALA A 88 -14.30 0.92 0.12
C ALA A 88 -13.71 1.90 -0.91
N ALA A 89 -14.11 1.80 -2.17
CA ALA A 89 -13.72 2.76 -3.21
C ALA A 89 -14.14 4.18 -2.85
N GLN A 90 -15.37 4.38 -2.37
CA GLN A 90 -15.84 5.70 -1.92
C GLN A 90 -15.00 6.22 -0.73
N ALA A 91 -14.67 5.35 0.22
CA ALA A 91 -13.83 5.69 1.36
C ALA A 91 -12.39 6.05 0.96
N VAL A 92 -11.85 5.43 -0.09
CA VAL A 92 -10.58 5.82 -0.71
C VAL A 92 -10.70 7.19 -1.37
N LEU A 93 -11.72 7.41 -2.19
CA LEU A 93 -11.94 8.70 -2.87
C LEU A 93 -12.02 9.88 -1.89
N VAL A 94 -12.74 9.72 -0.79
CA VAL A 94 -12.84 10.76 0.27
C VAL A 94 -11.45 11.10 0.82
N ARG A 95 -10.60 10.10 1.08
CA ARG A 95 -9.24 10.32 1.59
C ARG A 95 -8.35 11.01 0.56
N LEU A 96 -8.43 10.59 -0.70
CA LEU A 96 -7.70 11.24 -1.79
C LEU A 96 -8.09 12.71 -1.94
N GLN A 97 -9.38 13.03 -1.85
CA GLN A 97 -9.88 14.42 -1.88
C GLN A 97 -9.42 15.25 -0.68
N GLN A 98 -9.11 14.61 0.45
CA GLN A 98 -8.51 15.26 1.63
C GLN A 98 -6.99 15.46 1.49
N GLY A 99 -6.40 15.11 0.34
CA GLY A 99 -4.95 15.17 0.12
C GLY A 99 -4.17 14.00 0.71
N GLN A 100 -4.84 12.98 1.25
CA GLN A 100 -4.14 11.81 1.78
C GLN A 100 -3.60 10.94 0.65
N ARG A 101 -2.42 10.37 0.86
CA ARG A 101 -1.86 9.32 0.02
C ARG A 101 -2.45 7.99 0.44
N VAL A 102 -3.03 7.27 -0.51
CA VAL A 102 -3.58 5.94 -0.28
C VAL A 102 -2.74 4.93 -1.05
N ALA A 103 -2.25 3.88 -0.40
CA ALA A 103 -1.69 2.75 -1.11
C ALA A 103 -2.68 1.59 -1.09
N TYR A 104 -3.05 1.11 -2.27
CA TYR A 104 -3.85 -0.10 -2.45
C TYR A 104 -2.91 -1.30 -2.54
N VAL A 105 -2.98 -2.17 -1.53
CA VAL A 105 -2.18 -3.37 -1.35
C VAL A 105 -3.00 -4.55 -1.86
N SER A 106 -2.62 -5.06 -3.03
CA SER A 106 -3.29 -6.21 -3.65
C SER A 106 -2.45 -7.47 -3.48
N ASP A 107 -3.13 -8.55 -3.10
CA ASP A 107 -2.51 -9.87 -3.07
C ASP A 107 -2.21 -10.30 -4.50
N ALA A 108 -0.99 -10.77 -4.73
CA ALA A 108 -0.57 -11.22 -6.04
C ALA A 108 -1.37 -12.47 -6.45
N GLY A 109 -2.46 -12.20 -7.17
CA GLY A 109 -3.45 -13.14 -7.67
C GLY A 109 -4.41 -12.37 -8.56
N THR A 110 -3.87 -11.67 -9.57
CA THR A 110 -4.60 -10.85 -10.56
C THR A 110 -5.81 -10.12 -9.96
N PRO A 111 -5.65 -8.95 -9.32
CA PRO A 111 -6.80 -8.08 -9.16
C PRO A 111 -7.31 -7.83 -10.58
N GLY A 112 -8.51 -8.34 -10.87
CA GLY A 112 -9.22 -8.02 -12.09
C GLY A 112 -9.11 -6.51 -12.28
N VAL A 113 -8.82 -6.11 -13.51
CA VAL A 113 -8.71 -4.72 -13.95
C VAL A 113 -10.04 -4.01 -13.68
N SER A 114 -10.30 -3.67 -12.43
CA SER A 114 -11.02 -2.49 -12.01
C SER A 114 -9.89 -1.56 -11.66
N ASP A 115 -9.45 -0.80 -12.65
CA ASP A 115 -8.55 0.32 -12.47
C ASP A 115 -9.41 1.51 -11.96
N PRO A 116 -9.53 1.76 -10.65
CA PRO A 116 -10.13 3.02 -10.18
C PRO A 116 -9.26 4.21 -10.59
N GLY A 117 -7.97 3.99 -10.93
CA GLY A 117 -7.07 4.98 -11.50
C GLY A 117 -7.50 5.49 -12.87
N ALA A 118 -8.21 4.68 -13.67
CA ALA A 118 -8.79 5.11 -14.94
C ALA A 118 -9.93 6.13 -14.76
N ARG A 119 -10.58 6.18 -13.58
CA ARG A 119 -11.70 7.10 -13.29
C ARG A 119 -11.27 8.39 -12.58
N LEU A 120 -10.00 8.52 -12.20
CA LEU A 120 -9.47 9.66 -11.43
C LEU A 120 -8.74 10.72 -12.28
N ARG A 121 -8.87 10.69 -13.60
CA ARG A 121 -8.46 11.80 -14.47
C ARG A 121 -9.63 12.75 -14.70
N SER A 122 -9.72 13.79 -13.86
CA SER A 122 -10.39 15.05 -14.18
C SER A 122 -9.49 16.20 -13.77
#